data_AF-A0A0D8FU37-F1
#
_entry.id   AF-A0A0D8FU37-F1
#
_cell.length_a   1.000
_cell.length_b   1.000
_cell.length_c   1.000
_cell.angle_alpha   90.00
_cell.angle_beta   90.00
_cell.angle_gamma   90.00
#
_symmetry.space_group_name_H-M   'P 1'
#
loop_
_entity.id
_entity.type
_entity.pdbx_description
1 polymer ?
#
loop_
_entity_poly.entity_id
_entity_poly.type
_entity_poly.pdbx_seq_one_letter_code
_entity_poly.pdbx_strand_id
1 'polypeptide(L)'
;MNAAYTSQMDSNTHLLEGKREADKFYCANGDVLQADFNAALNLLHRYSDQEITLYTPHKEVRRVLLARSSGATERQGARVARDQNLLSTVCG
;
A
#
# COMPACT_ATOMS: atom_id res chain seq x y z
N MET A 1 6.92 -2.34 12.88
CA MET A 1 6.12 -2.55 11.65
C MET A 1 5.66 -1.20 11.12
N ASN A 2 5.37 -1.09 9.82
CA ASN A 2 5.07 0.18 9.15
C ASN A 2 3.57 0.47 9.11
N ALA A 3 3.12 1.53 9.78
CA ALA A 3 1.71 1.90 9.88
C ALA A 3 1.17 2.74 8.70
N ALA A 4 2.01 3.06 7.70
CA ALA A 4 1.59 3.90 6.58
C ALA A 4 0.40 3.28 5.83
N TYR A 5 -0.62 4.11 5.61
CA TYR A 5 -1.87 3.82 4.92
C TYR A 5 -2.83 2.83 5.60
N THR A 6 -2.52 2.34 6.80
CA THR A 6 -3.37 1.34 7.49
C THR A 6 -4.79 1.82 7.78
N SER A 7 -4.99 3.12 8.02
CA SER A 7 -6.33 3.72 8.20
C SER A 7 -7.07 4.01 6.89
N GLN A 8 -6.40 3.92 5.75
CA GLN A 8 -6.92 4.22 4.41
C GLN A 8 -7.18 2.95 3.58
N MET A 9 -6.78 1.79 4.08
CA MET A 9 -6.98 0.50 3.43
C MET A 9 -8.23 -0.18 3.97
N ASP A 10 -8.87 -1.00 3.14
CA ASP A 10 -9.95 -1.88 3.57
C ASP A 10 -9.34 -3.15 4.17
N SER A 11 -9.72 -3.49 5.40
CA SER A 11 -9.21 -4.68 6.10
C SER A 11 -9.80 -5.99 5.62
N ASN A 12 -10.88 -5.98 4.85
CA ASN A 12 -11.45 -7.19 4.25
C ASN A 12 -10.67 -7.62 2.99
N THR A 13 -10.21 -6.64 2.20
CA THR A 13 -9.51 -6.89 0.93
C THR A 13 -8.01 -6.65 1.00
N HIS A 14 -7.54 -5.92 2.02
CA HIS A 14 -6.17 -5.44 2.18
C HIS A 14 -5.68 -4.58 1.00
N LEU A 15 -6.61 -3.91 0.31
CA LEU A 15 -6.34 -2.99 -0.79
C LEU A 15 -6.48 -1.53 -0.34
N LEU A 16 -5.85 -0.62 -1.08
CA LEU A 16 -5.98 0.83 -0.84
C LEU A 16 -7.27 1.36 -1.49
N GLU A 17 -8.40 0.89 -0.98
CA GLU A 17 -9.75 1.24 -1.43
C GLU A 17 -10.65 1.55 -0.23
N GLY A 18 -11.87 2.03 -0.51
CA GLY A 18 -12.76 2.56 0.51
C GLY A 18 -12.36 3.97 0.98
N LYS A 19 -12.99 4.42 2.07
CA LYS A 19 -12.78 5.78 2.60
C LYS A 19 -13.00 5.84 4.10
N ARG A 20 -12.03 6.36 4.84
CA ARG A 20 -12.23 6.74 6.24
C ARG A 20 -12.87 8.12 6.33
N GLU A 21 -13.91 8.24 7.15
CA GLU A 21 -14.45 9.52 7.62
C GLU A 21 -14.71 9.43 9.12
N ALA A 22 -13.98 10.22 9.91
CA ALA A 22 -14.05 10.24 11.37
C ALA A 22 -13.89 8.83 12.01
N ASP A 23 -14.92 8.34 12.70
CA ASP A 23 -15.00 7.05 13.39
C ASP A 23 -15.36 5.89 12.47
N LYS A 24 -15.69 6.16 11.20
CA LYS A 24 -16.20 5.20 10.23
C LYS A 24 -15.23 4.97 9.07
N PHE A 25 -15.23 3.74 8.58
CA PHE A 25 -14.58 3.36 7.35
C PHE A 25 -15.63 2.76 6.41
N TYR A 26 -15.81 3.38 5.25
CA TYR A 26 -16.74 2.94 4.22
C TYR A 26 -15.99 2.04 3.23
N CYS A 27 -16.34 0.76 3.22
CA CYS A 27 -15.78 -0.25 2.34
C CYS A 27 -16.31 -0.09 0.91
N ALA A 28 -15.56 -0.60 -0.08
CA ALA A 28 -15.97 -0.49 -1.49
C ALA A 28 -17.25 -1.28 -1.82
N ASN A 29 -17.56 -2.32 -1.03
CA ASN A 29 -18.78 -3.12 -1.14
C ASN A 29 -20.02 -2.48 -0.50
N GLY A 30 -19.87 -1.33 0.18
CA GLY A 30 -20.95 -0.62 0.87
C GLY A 30 -21.03 -0.86 2.38
N ASP A 31 -20.22 -1.77 2.94
CA ASP A 31 -20.15 -1.99 4.38
C ASP A 31 -19.52 -0.80 5.12
N VAL A 32 -19.84 -0.66 6.41
CA VAL A 32 -19.25 0.37 7.28
C VAL A 32 -18.63 -0.27 8.51
N LEU A 33 -17.33 -0.07 8.68
CA LEU A 33 -16.55 -0.56 9.81
C LEU A 33 -16.23 0.57 10.79
N GLN A 34 -15.98 0.23 12.05
CA GLN A 34 -15.33 1.16 12.98
C GLN A 34 -13.88 1.39 12.49
N ALA A 35 -13.51 2.65 12.28
CA ALA A 35 -12.32 2.99 11.54
C ALA A 35 -11.00 2.58 12.22
N ASP A 36 -10.95 2.56 13.54
CA ASP A 36 -9.75 2.15 14.29
C ASP A 36 -9.61 0.64 14.36
N PHE A 37 -10.74 -0.08 14.48
CA PHE A 37 -10.78 -1.54 14.32
C PHE A 37 -10.28 -1.97 12.93
N ASN A 38 -10.77 -1.32 11.87
CA ASN A 38 -10.27 -1.54 10.51
C ASN A 38 -8.75 -1.28 10.40
N ALA A 39 -8.27 -0.17 10.96
CA ALA A 39 -6.84 0.15 10.95
C ALA A 39 -6.00 -0.89 11.73
N ALA A 40 -6.51 -1.40 12.85
CA ALA A 40 -5.84 -2.41 13.66
C ALA A 40 -5.73 -3.76 12.92
N LEU A 41 -6.77 -4.16 12.18
CA LEU A 41 -6.71 -5.36 11.33
C LEU A 41 -5.71 -5.21 10.18
N ASN A 42 -5.67 -4.04 9.55
CA ASN A 42 -4.64 -3.75 8.53
C ASN A 42 -3.23 -3.77 9.12
N LEU A 43 -3.07 -3.28 10.34
CA LEU A 43 -1.80 -3.38 11.05
C LEU A 43 -1.46 -4.85 11.29
N LEU A 44 -2.38 -5.67 11.80
CA LEU A 44 -2.16 -7.10 12.00
C LEU A 44 -1.71 -7.80 10.70
N HIS A 45 -2.39 -7.55 9.58
CA HIS A 45 -2.00 -8.10 8.28
C HIS A 45 -0.60 -7.63 7.83
N ARG A 46 -0.26 -6.38 8.13
CA ARG A 46 1.05 -5.80 7.77
C ARG A 46 2.21 -6.40 8.58
N TYR A 47 1.95 -7.13 9.68
CA TYR A 47 3.00 -7.77 10.49
C TYR A 47 3.84 -8.76 9.68
N SER A 48 3.20 -9.49 8.78
CA SER A 48 3.81 -10.53 7.93
C SER A 48 4.15 -10.07 6.51
N ASP A 49 4.02 -8.77 6.20
CA ASP A 49 4.26 -8.23 4.87
C ASP A 49 5.77 -8.10 4.59
N GLN A 50 6.27 -8.87 3.63
CA GLN A 50 7.70 -8.90 3.30
C GLN A 50 8.13 -7.75 2.36
N GLU A 51 7.19 -7.15 1.62
CA GLU A 51 7.49 -6.04 0.70
C GLU A 51 7.50 -4.70 1.44
N ILE A 52 6.67 -4.57 2.48
CA ILE A 52 6.56 -3.35 3.29
C ILE A 52 7.18 -3.57 4.66
N THR A 53 8.48 -3.32 4.74
CA THR A 53 9.26 -3.33 5.99
C THR A 53 9.02 -2.08 6.84
N LEU A 54 9.52 -2.10 8.09
CA LEU A 54 9.51 -0.94 8.99
C LEU A 54 10.10 0.34 8.36
N TYR A 55 11.12 0.20 7.50
CA TYR A 55 11.86 1.33 6.95
C TYR A 55 11.41 1.74 5.53
N THR A 56 10.46 1.03 4.94
CA THR A 56 9.92 1.36 3.61
C THR A 56 9.30 2.78 3.63
N PRO A 57 9.80 3.75 2.83
CA PRO A 57 9.26 5.10 2.84
C PRO A 57 7.78 5.14 2.43
N HIS A 58 6.99 6.06 2.99
CA HIS A 58 5.54 6.09 2.74
C HIS A 58 5.18 6.15 1.24
N LYS A 59 5.93 6.89 0.42
CA LYS A 59 5.70 6.93 -1.04
C LYS A 59 5.81 5.56 -1.69
N GLU A 60 6.79 4.77 -1.23
CA GLU A 60 7.03 3.42 -1.70
C GLU A 60 5.96 2.44 -1.19
N VAL A 61 5.52 2.59 0.06
CA VAL A 61 4.36 1.86 0.58
C VAL A 61 3.14 2.10 -0.30
N ARG A 62 2.84 3.35 -0.65
CA ARG A 62 1.70 3.68 -1.52
C ARG A 62 1.84 3.02 -2.89
N ARG A 63 3.04 3.01 -3.47
CA ARG A 63 3.33 2.38 -4.76
C ARG A 63 3.04 0.87 -4.72
N VAL A 64 3.53 0.18 -3.69
CA VAL A 64 3.30 -1.26 -3.48
C VAL A 64 1.80 -1.56 -3.35
N LEU A 65 1.09 -0.81 -2.50
CA LEU A 65 -0.35 -1.02 -2.29
C LEU A 65 -1.18 -0.80 -3.56
N LEU A 66 -0.89 0.24 -4.34
CA LEU A 66 -1.56 0.48 -5.63
C LEU A 66 -1.24 -0.60 -6.68
N ALA A 67 -0.02 -1.17 -6.65
CA ALA A 67 0.34 -2.28 -7.53
C ALA A 67 -0.49 -3.54 -7.22
N ARG A 68 -0.77 -3.81 -5.95
CA ARG A 68 -1.64 -4.93 -5.52
C ARG A 68 -3.08 -4.76 -6.05
N SER A 69 -3.65 -3.56 -5.92
CA SER A 69 -5.02 -3.27 -6.40
C SER A 69 -5.18 -3.36 -7.91
N SER A 70 -4.12 -3.11 -8.69
CA SER A 70 -4.14 -3.22 -10.16
C SER A 70 -3.87 -4.63 -10.68
N GLY A 71 -3.64 -5.61 -9.79
CA GLY A 71 -3.18 -6.95 -10.18
C GLY A 71 -1.78 -6.97 -10.79
N ALA A 72 -1.03 -5.88 -10.67
CA ALA A 72 0.32 -5.72 -11.18
C ALA A 72 1.36 -6.26 -10.20
N THR A 73 1.12 -7.45 -9.67
CA THR A 73 2.16 -8.20 -8.96
C THR A 73 3.17 -8.71 -10.02
N GLU A 74 4.46 -8.53 -9.75
CA GLU A 74 5.65 -9.02 -10.50
C GLU A 74 6.31 -8.13 -11.58
N ARG A 75 5.70 -7.09 -12.17
CA ARG A 75 6.35 -6.34 -13.29
C ARG A 75 7.11 -5.06 -12.94
N GLN A 76 7.01 -4.54 -11.71
CA GLN A 76 7.56 -3.21 -11.41
C GLN A 76 9.04 -3.20 -10.99
N GLY A 77 9.61 -4.34 -10.58
CA GLY A 77 11.06 -4.44 -10.30
C GLY A 77 11.95 -4.22 -11.52
N ALA A 78 11.41 -4.47 -12.73
CA ALA A 78 12.16 -4.38 -13.98
C ALA A 78 12.12 -2.99 -14.65
N ARG A 79 11.24 -2.07 -14.23
CA ARG A 79 11.14 -0.73 -14.84
C ARG A 79 11.97 0.31 -14.10
N VAL A 80 12.04 0.23 -12.76
CA VAL A 80 12.84 1.16 -11.95
C VAL A 80 14.34 0.96 -12.14
N ALA A 81 14.80 -0.27 -12.41
CA ALA A 81 16.19 -0.54 -12.74
C ALA A 81 16.61 -0.03 -14.13
N ARG A 82 15.66 0.10 -15.08
CA ARG A 82 15.94 0.61 -16.43
C ARG A 82 16.05 2.13 -16.49
N ASP A 83 15.27 2.85 -15.69
CA ASP A 83 15.32 4.31 -15.66
C ASP A 83 16.56 4.86 -14.91
N GLN A 84 17.09 4.13 -13.93
CA GLN A 84 18.33 4.54 -13.25
C GLN A 84 19.60 4.29 -14.07
N ASN A 85 19.56 3.36 -15.04
CA ASN A 85 20.71 3.05 -15.90
C ASN A 85 20.74 3.89 -17.19
N LEU A 86 19.66 4.64 -17.52
CA LEU A 86 19.64 5.56 -18.66
C LEU A 86 20.13 6.97 -18.31
N LEU A 87 20.10 7.35 -17.04
CA LEU A 87 20.57 8.65 -16.55
C LEU A 87 22.11 8.73 -16.41
N SER A 88 22.84 7.62 -16.50
CA SER A 88 24.31 7.61 -16.50
C SER A 88 24.95 7.59 -17.89
N THR A 89 24.18 7.42 -18.97
CA THR A 89 24.71 7.38 -20.35
C THR A 89 24.53 8.70 -21.10
N VAL A 90 23.83 9.68 -20.54
CA VAL A 90 23.60 11.00 -21.16
C VAL A 90 24.60 12.07 -20.66
N CYS A 91 25.54 11.69 -19.79
CA CYS A 91 26.68 12.53 -19.42
C CYS A 91 27.99 11.78 -19.69
N GLY A 92 28.37 11.74 -20.97
CA GLY A 92 29.67 11.30 -21.48
C GLY A 92 29.97 12.05 -22.75
#